data_AF-A0A7W0XAR8-F1
#
_entry.id   AF-A0A7W0XAR8-F1
#
_cell.length_a   1.000
_cell.length_b   1.000
_cell.length_c   1.000
_cell.angle_alpha   90.00
_cell.angle_beta   90.00
_cell.angle_gamma   90.00
#
_symmetry.space_group_name_H-M   'P 1'
#
loop_
_entity.id
_entity.type
_entity.pdbx_description
1 polymer ?
#
loop_
_entity_poly.entity_id
_entity_poly.type
_entity_poly.pdbx_seq_one_letter_code
_entity_poly.pdbx_strand_id
1 'polypeptide(L)'
;MEAATHSHQHHASLPTSGAALNGVAFSATLHCLTGCAIGEVTGMIIGTALGFSDLGTIALAVGLAFLFGYSLTSLPLLRAGLALSAVIPIALATDTFSIAVMEIVDNGIMLAVPGAMESGVGDVLFWGALSVALVVAGVVAFPVNRWLITKNRGHAVLHETGIHGGPPTRLVAFVAAAAAVFGTSVLVGEAVGGGKDGGHGGSEMAAADGHSGEKTDTSAGEHQADGKEPDPVRGLAVAENGLKLKLAQRELPRGRRSELSFAVMGLSGKPVRDFEVEHDKRMHVIVARRDLTGFQHLHPKLGQDARWRTKVKVDDAGSYRVFADFKRDGENHTLAADVAVDGPLDARPMPPVKTTADAGEGYRVELTGEASTAGEEAELGFTVSRKGKEIAVDDYLGAKGHLVALREGDMAYLHVHPAEAGHGEAAAASEPIRFETEFPSDGRYGLFLQFKHEGKVHTAAFTREVAR
;
A
#
# COMPACT_ATOMS: atom_id res chain seq x y z
N MET A 1 10.49 36.10 -28.09
CA MET A 1 9.21 35.42 -27.80
C MET A 1 9.39 33.98 -28.23
N GLU A 2 9.90 33.13 -27.34
CA GLU A 2 9.99 31.68 -27.58
C GLU A 2 8.99 31.02 -26.65
N ALA A 3 8.07 30.29 -27.25
CA ALA A 3 7.00 29.58 -26.59
C ALA A 3 7.57 28.35 -25.87
N ALA A 4 7.33 28.28 -24.56
CA ALA A 4 7.56 27.08 -23.77
C ALA A 4 6.61 25.97 -24.26
N THR A 5 7.17 24.92 -24.84
CA THR A 5 6.47 23.66 -25.09
C THR A 5 6.18 22.99 -23.76
N HIS A 6 4.93 23.08 -23.31
CA HIS A 6 4.41 22.29 -22.20
C HIS A 6 4.52 20.80 -22.54
N SER A 7 5.39 20.10 -21.83
CA SER A 7 5.43 18.63 -21.80
C SER A 7 4.14 18.12 -21.14
N HIS A 8 3.24 17.55 -21.95
CA HIS A 8 2.08 16.83 -21.45
C HIS A 8 2.55 15.59 -20.67
N GLN A 9 2.50 15.65 -19.34
CA GLN A 9 2.58 14.46 -18.50
C GLN A 9 1.36 13.58 -18.82
N HIS A 10 1.60 12.34 -19.22
CA HIS A 10 0.54 11.35 -19.43
C HIS A 10 -0.11 11.04 -18.07
N HIS A 11 -1.21 11.70 -17.76
CA HIS A 11 -2.05 11.37 -16.60
C HIS A 11 -2.67 9.99 -16.82
N ALA A 12 -2.39 9.04 -15.94
CA ALA A 12 -3.06 7.74 -15.93
C ALA A 12 -4.58 7.99 -15.76
N SER A 13 -5.38 7.54 -16.72
CA SER A 13 -6.83 7.68 -16.66
C SER A 13 -7.38 6.90 -15.47
N LEU A 14 -8.25 7.53 -14.68
CA LEU A 14 -8.93 6.87 -13.58
C LEU A 14 -9.71 5.63 -14.05
N PRO A 15 -9.76 4.56 -13.24
CA PRO A 15 -10.50 3.37 -13.61
C PRO A 15 -11.98 3.69 -13.79
N THR A 16 -12.55 3.27 -14.93
CA THR A 16 -13.96 3.54 -15.27
C THR A 16 -14.91 2.39 -14.91
N SER A 17 -14.39 1.24 -14.49
CA SER A 17 -15.16 0.05 -14.10
C SER A 17 -14.34 -0.92 -13.24
N GLY A 18 -15.00 -1.96 -12.71
CA GLY A 18 -14.34 -3.07 -12.01
C GLY A 18 -13.83 -2.76 -10.60
N ALA A 19 -12.96 -3.64 -10.10
CA ALA A 19 -12.41 -3.59 -8.73
C ALA A 19 -11.57 -2.33 -8.47
N ALA A 20 -10.82 -1.85 -9.47
CA ALA A 20 -10.02 -0.63 -9.33
C ALA A 20 -10.89 0.61 -9.06
N LEU A 21 -12.04 0.75 -9.73
CA LEU A 21 -13.01 1.82 -9.45
C LEU A 21 -13.57 1.71 -8.03
N ASN A 22 -13.86 0.49 -7.58
CA ASN A 22 -14.34 0.27 -6.21
C ASN A 22 -13.29 0.68 -5.18
N GLY A 23 -12.00 0.38 -5.42
CA GLY A 23 -10.90 0.79 -4.54
C GLY A 23 -10.78 2.31 -4.40
N VAL A 24 -10.84 3.05 -5.51
CA VAL A 24 -10.78 4.52 -5.49
C VAL A 24 -12.03 5.11 -4.80
N ALA A 25 -13.22 4.59 -5.11
CA ALA A 25 -14.46 5.03 -4.47
C ALA A 25 -14.48 4.75 -2.97
N PHE A 26 -13.94 3.62 -2.55
CA PHE A 26 -13.82 3.25 -1.13
C PHE A 26 -12.87 4.19 -0.41
N SER A 27 -11.69 4.45 -0.98
CA SER A 27 -10.73 5.42 -0.43
C SER A 27 -11.34 6.82 -0.29
N ALA A 28 -12.04 7.30 -1.32
CA ALA A 28 -12.74 8.59 -1.30
C ALA A 28 -13.81 8.64 -0.19
N THR A 29 -14.56 7.56 -0.03
CA THR A 29 -15.60 7.46 1.00
C THR A 29 -15.01 7.53 2.40
N LEU A 30 -13.92 6.80 2.67
CA LEU A 30 -13.25 6.86 3.97
C LEU A 30 -12.66 8.24 4.27
N HIS A 31 -12.17 8.96 3.25
CA HIS A 31 -11.70 10.33 3.39
C HIS A 31 -12.81 11.28 3.82
N CYS A 32 -13.95 11.27 3.11
CA CYS A 32 -15.13 12.08 3.48
C CYS A 32 -15.63 11.72 4.88
N LEU A 33 -15.75 10.42 5.16
CA LEU A 33 -16.25 9.90 6.44
C LEU A 33 -15.38 10.38 7.62
N THR A 34 -14.06 10.46 7.42
CA THR A 34 -13.14 11.01 8.43
C THR A 34 -13.45 12.47 8.74
N GLY A 35 -13.73 13.28 7.71
CA GLY A 35 -14.10 14.69 7.87
C GLY A 35 -15.41 14.86 8.63
N CYS A 36 -16.45 14.08 8.26
CA CYS A 36 -17.75 14.06 8.94
C CYS A 36 -17.60 13.69 10.41
N ALA A 37 -16.96 12.55 10.71
CA ALA A 37 -16.80 12.07 12.08
C ALA A 37 -16.09 13.08 12.99
N ILE A 38 -15.02 13.74 12.50
CA ILE A 38 -14.31 14.78 13.27
C ILE A 38 -15.22 15.98 13.50
N GLY A 39 -15.94 16.42 12.46
CA GLY A 39 -16.85 17.56 12.52
C GLY A 39 -18.02 17.35 13.48
N GLU A 40 -18.66 16.19 13.39
CA GLU A 40 -19.78 15.79 14.24
C GLU A 40 -19.37 15.73 15.70
N VAL A 41 -18.33 14.97 16.04
CA VAL A 41 -17.84 14.87 17.43
C VAL A 41 -17.44 16.24 17.97
N THR A 42 -16.70 17.03 17.18
CA THR A 42 -16.27 18.37 17.62
C THR A 42 -17.47 19.31 17.81
N GLY A 43 -18.43 19.28 16.89
CA GLY A 43 -19.63 20.10 16.93
C GLY A 43 -20.54 19.75 18.10
N MET A 44 -20.72 18.46 18.37
CA MET A 44 -21.45 17.98 19.55
C MET A 44 -20.77 18.44 20.83
N ILE A 45 -19.45 18.24 20.98
CA ILE A 45 -18.69 18.69 22.15
C ILE A 45 -18.87 20.20 22.38
N ILE A 46 -18.68 21.01 21.34
CA ILE A 46 -18.78 22.47 21.46
C ILE A 46 -20.22 22.92 21.70
N GLY A 47 -21.18 22.40 20.94
CA GLY A 47 -22.59 22.77 21.04
C GLY A 47 -23.16 22.45 22.42
N THR A 48 -22.90 21.25 22.94
CA THR A 48 -23.30 20.87 24.30
C THR A 48 -22.59 21.72 25.35
N ALA A 49 -21.27 21.94 25.22
CA ALA A 49 -20.52 22.77 26.18
C ALA A 49 -21.01 24.23 26.24
N LEU A 50 -21.51 24.77 25.13
CA LEU A 50 -22.06 26.11 25.04
C LEU A 50 -23.58 26.17 25.30
N GLY A 51 -24.24 25.04 25.55
CA GLY A 51 -25.67 24.95 25.84
C GLY A 51 -26.55 25.29 24.63
N PHE A 52 -26.13 24.94 23.42
CA PHE A 52 -26.95 25.11 22.22
C PHE A 52 -28.13 24.13 22.24
N SER A 53 -29.22 24.50 21.56
CA SER A 53 -30.30 23.56 21.26
C SER A 53 -29.83 22.47 20.30
N ASP A 54 -30.53 21.34 20.24
CA ASP A 54 -30.19 20.23 19.32
C ASP A 54 -30.02 20.70 17.88
N LEU A 55 -30.93 21.54 17.38
CA LEU A 55 -30.83 22.12 16.05
C LEU A 55 -29.59 23.02 15.88
N GLY A 56 -29.22 23.77 16.92
CA GLY A 56 -28.01 24.61 16.92
C GLY A 56 -26.73 23.76 16.93
N THR A 57 -26.73 22.68 17.70
CA THR A 57 -25.63 21.72 17.78
C THR A 57 -25.47 20.96 16.47
N ILE A 58 -26.55 20.46 15.88
CA ILE A 58 -26.56 19.83 14.55
C ILE A 58 -26.02 20.79 13.49
N ALA A 59 -26.51 22.04 13.47
CA ALA A 59 -26.04 23.03 12.50
C ALA A 59 -24.54 23.32 12.63
N LEU A 60 -24.02 23.36 13.87
CA LEU A 60 -22.60 23.51 14.14
C LEU A 60 -21.79 22.29 13.70
N ALA A 61 -22.25 21.09 14.04
CA ALA A 61 -21.65 19.81 13.64
C ALA A 61 -21.53 19.70 12.11
N VAL A 62 -22.63 19.91 11.39
CA VAL A 62 -22.65 19.92 9.91
C VAL A 62 -21.66 20.96 9.37
N GLY A 63 -21.67 22.18 9.91
CA GLY A 63 -20.74 23.23 9.48
C GLY A 63 -19.27 22.83 9.68
N LEU A 64 -18.96 22.20 10.80
CA LEU A 64 -17.61 21.70 11.09
C LEU A 64 -17.23 20.48 10.25
N ALA A 65 -18.17 19.59 9.93
CA ALA A 65 -17.93 18.45 9.04
C ALA A 65 -17.48 18.92 7.65
N PHE A 66 -18.19 19.90 7.08
CA PHE A 66 -17.75 20.53 5.82
C PHE A 66 -16.38 21.21 5.97
N LEU A 67 -16.15 21.95 7.06
CA LEU A 67 -14.86 22.60 7.31
C LEU A 67 -13.70 21.59 7.37
N PHE A 68 -13.84 20.52 8.14
CA PHE A 68 -12.82 19.49 8.27
C PHE A 68 -12.64 18.68 7.00
N GLY A 69 -13.73 18.29 6.33
CA GLY A 69 -13.67 17.63 5.02
C GLY A 69 -12.88 18.44 4.00
N TYR A 70 -13.24 19.72 3.80
CA TYR A 70 -12.48 20.59 2.89
C TYR A 70 -11.04 20.81 3.35
N SER A 71 -10.78 20.84 4.65
CA SER A 71 -9.42 21.00 5.19
C SER A 71 -8.54 19.78 4.89
N LEU A 72 -9.09 18.56 4.99
CA LEU A 72 -8.37 17.32 4.68
C LEU A 72 -7.95 17.27 3.20
N THR A 73 -8.79 17.78 2.30
CA THR A 73 -8.46 17.90 0.87
C THR A 73 -7.51 19.08 0.59
N SER A 74 -7.75 20.24 1.21
CA SER A 74 -7.02 21.47 0.91
C SER A 74 -5.58 21.46 1.42
N LEU A 75 -5.35 20.88 2.60
CA LEU A 75 -4.07 21.00 3.29
C LEU A 75 -2.91 20.28 2.57
N PRO A 76 -3.06 19.05 2.03
CA PRO A 76 -2.05 18.43 1.18
C PRO A 76 -1.75 19.25 -0.08
N LEU A 77 -2.78 19.83 -0.72
CA LEU A 77 -2.62 20.65 -1.94
C LEU A 77 -1.86 21.95 -1.66
N LEU A 78 -2.18 22.63 -0.56
CA LEU A 78 -1.45 23.82 -0.11
C LEU A 78 0.00 23.49 0.24
N ARG A 79 0.25 22.34 0.89
CA ARG A 79 1.62 21.88 1.20
C ARG A 79 2.42 21.50 -0.05
N ALA A 80 1.74 21.08 -1.11
CA ALA A 80 2.33 20.85 -2.42
C ALA A 80 2.58 22.14 -3.21
N GLY A 81 2.20 23.31 -2.67
CA GLY A 81 2.49 24.62 -3.24
C GLY A 81 1.41 25.19 -4.15
N LEU A 82 0.21 24.59 -4.21
CA LEU A 82 -0.90 25.15 -4.98
C LEU A 82 -1.42 26.44 -4.32
N ALA A 83 -1.77 27.43 -5.14
CA ALA A 83 -2.40 28.66 -4.67
C ALA A 83 -3.83 28.40 -4.16
N LEU A 84 -4.27 29.14 -3.13
CA LEU A 84 -5.62 29.03 -2.57
C LEU A 84 -6.73 29.12 -3.63
N SER A 85 -6.54 29.97 -4.66
CA SER A 85 -7.49 30.12 -5.77
C SER A 85 -7.67 28.85 -6.60
N ALA A 86 -6.68 27.96 -6.64
CA ALA A 86 -6.77 26.65 -7.29
C ALA A 86 -7.32 25.59 -6.33
N VAL A 87 -6.92 25.64 -5.05
CA VAL A 87 -7.30 24.64 -4.05
C VAL A 87 -8.78 24.69 -3.68
N ILE A 88 -9.34 25.89 -3.47
CA ILE A 88 -10.73 26.05 -3.00
C ILE A 88 -11.74 25.39 -3.96
N PRO A 89 -11.71 25.65 -5.28
CA PRO A 89 -12.61 24.97 -6.22
C PRO A 89 -12.45 23.46 -6.23
N ILE A 90 -11.22 22.94 -6.06
CA ILE A 90 -10.95 21.50 -6.04
C ILE A 90 -11.60 20.85 -4.81
N ALA A 91 -11.39 21.41 -3.62
CA ALA A 91 -11.98 20.89 -2.38
C ALA A 91 -13.51 20.90 -2.44
N LEU A 92 -14.09 22.01 -2.90
CA LEU A 92 -15.54 22.11 -3.09
C LEU A 92 -16.06 21.07 -4.10
N ALA A 93 -15.41 20.92 -5.25
CA ALA A 93 -15.83 19.94 -6.25
C ALA A 93 -15.67 18.49 -5.77
N THR A 94 -14.69 18.24 -4.89
CA THR A 94 -14.31 16.91 -4.42
C THR A 94 -15.23 16.40 -3.32
N ASP A 95 -15.52 17.24 -2.33
CA ASP A 95 -16.09 16.80 -1.06
C ASP A 95 -17.57 17.15 -0.89
N THR A 96 -18.04 18.27 -1.46
CA THR A 96 -19.36 18.87 -1.12
C THR A 96 -20.51 17.88 -1.21
N PHE A 97 -20.62 17.15 -2.32
CA PHE A 97 -21.77 16.27 -2.55
C PHE A 97 -21.72 15.03 -1.66
N SER A 98 -20.53 14.43 -1.48
CA SER A 98 -20.38 13.26 -0.61
C SER A 98 -20.65 13.60 0.85
N ILE A 99 -20.10 14.72 1.35
CA ILE A 99 -20.34 15.18 2.72
C ILE A 99 -21.81 15.50 2.91
N ALA A 100 -22.44 16.24 1.99
CA ALA A 100 -23.87 16.55 2.10
C ALA A 100 -24.74 15.30 2.22
N VAL A 101 -24.46 14.24 1.44
CA VAL A 101 -25.19 12.97 1.57
C VAL A 101 -24.94 12.32 2.93
N MET A 102 -23.69 12.27 3.38
CA MET A 102 -23.34 11.69 4.68
C MET A 102 -24.02 12.43 5.82
N GLU A 103 -23.96 13.76 5.87
CA GLU A 103 -24.60 14.58 6.90
C GLU A 103 -26.13 14.39 6.95
N ILE A 104 -26.78 14.24 5.79
CA ILE A 104 -28.24 13.98 5.75
C ILE A 104 -28.55 12.62 6.38
N VAL A 105 -27.77 11.59 6.06
CA VAL A 105 -27.98 10.24 6.57
C VAL A 105 -27.63 10.16 8.05
N ASP A 106 -26.49 10.72 8.45
CA ASP A 106 -25.97 10.67 9.81
C ASP A 106 -26.93 11.36 10.79
N ASN A 107 -27.26 12.63 10.56
CA ASN A 107 -28.22 13.37 11.38
C ASN A 107 -29.63 12.73 11.32
N GLY A 108 -30.02 12.15 10.18
CA GLY A 108 -31.28 11.42 10.05
C GLY A 108 -31.35 10.20 10.98
N ILE A 109 -30.25 9.46 11.12
CA ILE A 109 -30.15 8.31 12.03
C ILE A 109 -30.08 8.78 13.48
N MET A 110 -29.29 9.81 13.78
CA MET A 110 -29.20 10.38 15.13
C MET A 110 -30.56 10.87 15.64
N LEU A 111 -31.38 11.45 14.78
CA LEU A 111 -32.76 11.86 15.10
C LEU A 111 -33.74 10.67 15.22
N ALA A 112 -33.47 9.57 14.52
CA ALA A 112 -34.33 8.39 14.52
C ALA A 112 -34.08 7.46 15.72
N VAL A 113 -32.86 7.42 16.26
CA VAL A 113 -32.52 6.62 17.44
C VAL A 113 -33.05 7.31 18.70
N PRO A 114 -34.01 6.72 19.43
CA PRO A 114 -34.58 7.34 20.62
C PRO A 114 -33.52 7.64 21.68
N GLY A 115 -33.51 8.86 22.21
CA GLY A 115 -32.58 9.29 23.26
C GLY A 115 -31.15 9.58 22.79
N ALA A 116 -30.80 9.36 21.52
CA ALA A 116 -29.44 9.62 21.03
C ALA A 116 -29.06 11.11 21.04
N MET A 117 -29.99 12.01 20.70
CA MET A 117 -29.76 13.46 20.72
C MET A 117 -29.66 14.03 22.15
N GLU A 118 -30.39 13.42 23.09
CA GLU A 118 -30.38 13.81 24.51
C GLU A 118 -29.15 13.24 25.25
N SER A 119 -28.52 12.21 24.67
CA SER A 119 -27.31 11.57 25.19
C SER A 119 -26.11 12.45 24.90
N GLY A 120 -25.36 12.79 25.94
CA GLY A 120 -24.13 13.57 25.80
C GLY A 120 -22.94 12.71 25.36
N VAL A 121 -21.82 13.35 25.07
CA VAL A 121 -20.55 12.67 24.70
C VAL A 121 -19.98 11.76 25.79
N GLY A 122 -20.54 11.80 27.00
CA GLY A 122 -20.20 10.88 28.10
C GLY A 122 -21.00 9.58 28.08
N ASP A 123 -22.06 9.50 27.29
CA ASP A 123 -23.01 8.39 27.29
C ASP A 123 -22.68 7.37 26.20
N VAL A 124 -22.82 6.08 26.54
CA VAL A 124 -22.53 4.97 25.62
C VAL A 124 -23.51 4.96 24.45
N LEU A 125 -24.78 5.31 24.70
CA LEU A 125 -25.82 5.40 23.67
C LEU A 125 -25.45 6.41 22.58
N PHE A 126 -24.90 7.57 22.95
CA PHE A 126 -24.44 8.57 21.97
C PHE A 126 -23.39 7.97 21.03
N TRP A 127 -22.33 7.37 21.58
CA TRP A 127 -21.27 6.75 20.78
C TRP A 127 -21.75 5.58 19.95
N GLY A 128 -22.71 4.80 20.47
CA GLY A 128 -23.30 3.69 19.74
C GLY A 128 -24.13 4.15 18.55
N ALA A 129 -25.01 5.13 18.75
CA ALA A 129 -25.82 5.74 17.71
C ALA A 129 -24.97 6.41 16.63
N LEU A 130 -23.99 7.24 17.02
CA LEU A 130 -23.08 7.93 16.11
C LEU A 130 -22.27 6.94 15.26
N SER A 131 -21.77 5.86 15.87
CA SER A 131 -21.00 4.84 15.14
C SER A 131 -21.84 4.17 14.06
N VAL A 132 -23.10 3.84 14.35
CA VAL A 132 -24.01 3.26 13.34
C VAL A 132 -24.37 4.27 12.28
N ALA A 133 -24.64 5.51 12.68
CA ALA A 133 -24.99 6.61 11.78
C ALA A 133 -23.87 6.85 10.74
N LEU A 134 -22.62 6.98 11.18
CA LEU A 134 -21.44 7.12 10.33
C LEU A 134 -21.24 5.93 9.38
N VAL A 135 -21.40 4.70 9.87
CA VAL A 135 -21.25 3.49 9.03
C VAL A 135 -22.30 3.47 7.92
N VAL A 136 -23.55 3.73 8.26
CA VAL A 136 -24.64 3.77 7.26
C VAL A 136 -24.45 4.92 6.29
N ALA A 137 -24.04 6.10 6.76
CA ALA A 137 -23.67 7.24 5.93
C ALA A 137 -22.55 6.89 4.95
N GLY A 138 -21.50 6.19 5.41
CA GLY A 138 -20.43 5.65 4.58
C GLY A 138 -20.92 4.68 3.51
N VAL A 139 -21.78 3.72 3.89
CA VAL A 139 -22.37 2.74 2.95
C VAL A 139 -23.21 3.44 1.87
N VAL A 140 -23.97 4.47 2.22
CA VAL A 140 -24.79 5.24 1.26
C VAL A 140 -23.92 6.15 0.38
N ALA A 141 -22.85 6.71 0.92
CA ALA A 141 -21.95 7.59 0.17
C ALA A 141 -21.00 6.83 -0.78
N PHE A 142 -20.71 5.56 -0.51
CA PHE A 142 -19.90 4.73 -1.40
C PHE A 142 -20.40 4.69 -2.86
N PRO A 143 -21.66 4.33 -3.17
CA PRO A 143 -22.16 4.35 -4.54
C PRO A 143 -22.21 5.77 -5.13
N VAL A 144 -22.39 6.79 -4.30
CA VAL A 144 -22.34 8.21 -4.70
C VAL A 144 -20.94 8.58 -5.20
N ASN A 145 -19.91 8.30 -4.40
CA ASN A 145 -18.52 8.57 -4.77
C ASN A 145 -18.11 7.78 -6.00
N ARG A 146 -18.52 6.51 -6.08
CA ARG A 146 -18.30 5.67 -7.25
C ARG A 146 -18.91 6.30 -8.50
N TRP A 147 -20.15 6.76 -8.44
CA TRP A 147 -20.82 7.42 -9.56
C TRP A 147 -20.14 8.74 -9.96
N LEU A 148 -19.77 9.58 -8.99
CA LEU A 148 -19.06 10.84 -9.25
C LEU A 148 -17.73 10.60 -9.99
N ILE A 149 -16.96 9.60 -9.57
CA ILE A 149 -15.69 9.25 -10.21
C ILE A 149 -15.91 8.85 -11.66
N THR A 150 -16.94 8.05 -11.98
CA THR A 150 -17.26 7.69 -13.38
C THR A 150 -17.66 8.87 -14.27
N LYS A 151 -17.97 10.03 -13.67
CA LYS A 151 -18.30 11.27 -14.37
C LYS A 151 -17.15 12.28 -14.36
N ASN A 152 -15.95 11.88 -13.94
CA ASN A 152 -14.80 12.77 -13.72
C ASN A 152 -15.15 13.94 -12.78
N ARG A 153 -15.93 13.65 -11.73
CA ARG A 153 -16.33 14.60 -10.68
C ARG A 153 -15.94 14.07 -9.31
N GLY A 154 -16.15 14.87 -8.27
CA GLY A 154 -15.79 14.49 -6.91
C GLY A 154 -14.29 14.27 -6.80
N HIS A 155 -13.91 13.16 -6.17
CA HIS A 155 -12.52 12.78 -5.95
C HIS A 155 -11.72 12.52 -7.23
N ALA A 156 -12.37 12.36 -8.38
CA ALA A 156 -11.65 12.33 -9.66
C ALA A 156 -10.86 13.62 -9.92
N VAL A 157 -11.41 14.78 -9.54
CA VAL A 157 -10.77 16.10 -9.72
C VAL A 157 -9.50 16.21 -8.87
N LEU A 158 -9.53 15.69 -7.65
CA LEU A 158 -8.35 15.62 -6.79
C LEU A 158 -7.28 14.71 -7.40
N HIS A 159 -7.68 13.56 -7.96
CA HIS A 159 -6.74 12.63 -8.58
C HIS A 159 -6.02 13.20 -9.81
N GLU A 160 -6.64 14.10 -10.57
CA GLU A 160 -5.98 14.80 -11.68
C GLU A 160 -4.76 15.62 -11.23
N THR A 161 -4.74 16.08 -9.98
CA THR A 161 -3.61 16.83 -9.42
C THR A 161 -2.39 15.96 -9.12
N GLY A 162 -2.56 14.62 -9.06
CA GLY A 162 -1.51 13.68 -8.65
C GLY A 162 -1.08 13.78 -7.18
N ILE A 163 -1.79 14.59 -6.37
CA ILE A 163 -1.51 14.80 -4.95
C ILE A 163 -2.60 14.09 -4.14
N HIS A 164 -2.20 13.07 -3.38
CA HIS A 164 -3.07 12.35 -2.47
C HIS A 164 -2.67 12.65 -1.03
N GLY A 165 -3.67 12.81 -0.15
CA GLY A 165 -3.47 12.99 1.28
C GLY A 165 -4.66 12.43 2.05
N GLY A 166 -4.48 12.27 3.36
CA GLY A 166 -5.47 11.64 4.24
C GLY A 166 -4.84 10.53 5.10
N PRO A 167 -5.55 10.07 6.15
CA PRO A 167 -5.11 8.94 6.95
C PRO A 167 -5.06 7.64 6.13
N PRO A 168 -4.25 6.64 6.53
CA PRO A 168 -4.15 5.36 5.80
C PRO A 168 -5.52 4.67 5.70
N THR A 169 -5.96 4.34 4.49
CA THR A 169 -7.29 3.76 4.24
C THR A 169 -7.56 2.49 5.03
N ARG A 170 -6.57 1.60 5.17
CA ARG A 170 -6.68 0.38 6.00
C ARG A 170 -6.95 0.67 7.46
N LEU A 171 -6.30 1.70 8.01
CA LEU A 171 -6.52 2.11 9.40
C LEU A 171 -7.94 2.66 9.58
N VAL A 172 -8.38 3.55 8.67
CA VAL A 172 -9.74 4.11 8.73
C VAL A 172 -10.79 3.00 8.55
N ALA A 173 -10.56 2.05 7.64
CA ALA A 173 -11.45 0.91 7.43
C ALA A 173 -11.54 0.02 8.68
N PHE A 174 -10.41 -0.26 9.33
CA PHE A 174 -10.39 -1.03 10.58
C PHE A 174 -11.16 -0.30 11.70
N VAL A 175 -10.91 0.99 11.88
CA VAL A 175 -11.63 1.81 12.88
C VAL A 175 -13.12 1.85 12.58
N ALA A 176 -13.52 2.02 11.32
CA ALA A 176 -14.91 2.02 10.90
C ALA A 176 -15.59 0.65 11.17
N ALA A 177 -14.90 -0.47 10.90
CA ALA A 177 -15.42 -1.80 11.19
C ALA A 177 -15.58 -2.04 12.70
N ALA A 178 -14.60 -1.62 13.51
CA ALA A 178 -14.68 -1.71 14.97
C ALA A 178 -15.84 -0.84 15.51
N ALA A 179 -16.00 0.38 15.00
CA ALA A 179 -17.11 1.27 15.34
C ALA A 179 -18.47 0.64 14.97
N ALA A 180 -18.58 -0.01 13.81
CA ALA A 180 -19.80 -0.71 13.39
C ALA A 180 -20.20 -1.82 14.38
N VAL A 181 -19.25 -2.67 14.78
CA VAL A 181 -19.48 -3.75 15.75
C VAL A 181 -19.88 -3.18 17.10
N PHE A 182 -19.15 -2.17 17.58
CA PHE A 182 -19.44 -1.49 18.85
C PHE A 182 -20.85 -0.88 18.83
N GLY A 183 -21.15 -0.05 17.83
CA GLY A 183 -22.43 0.66 17.76
C GLY A 183 -23.63 -0.28 17.62
N THR A 184 -23.50 -1.32 16.79
CA THR A 184 -24.56 -2.33 16.66
C THR A 184 -24.80 -3.05 17.99
N SER A 185 -23.74 -3.38 18.72
CA SER A 185 -23.85 -4.05 20.03
C SER A 185 -24.55 -3.16 21.07
N VAL A 186 -24.21 -1.86 21.11
CA VAL A 186 -24.85 -0.89 22.01
C VAL A 186 -26.33 -0.73 21.69
N LEU A 187 -26.68 -0.51 20.42
CA LEU A 187 -28.08 -0.31 20.03
C LEU A 187 -28.95 -1.56 20.25
N VAL A 188 -28.40 -2.75 20.00
CA VAL A 188 -29.09 -4.01 20.33
C VAL A 188 -29.25 -4.16 21.84
N GLY A 189 -28.22 -3.82 22.62
CA GLY A 189 -28.27 -3.82 24.08
C GLY A 189 -29.37 -2.93 24.64
N GLU A 190 -29.51 -1.71 24.12
CA GLU A 190 -30.59 -0.78 24.50
C GLU A 190 -31.97 -1.27 24.05
N ALA A 191 -32.08 -1.80 22.83
CA ALA A 191 -33.35 -2.33 22.32
C ALA A 191 -33.87 -3.54 23.12
N VAL A 192 -32.95 -4.37 23.65
CA VAL A 192 -33.27 -5.54 24.49
C VAL A 192 -33.36 -5.17 25.98
N GLY A 193 -32.62 -4.15 26.41
CA GLY A 193 -32.50 -3.69 27.79
C GLY A 193 -33.55 -2.68 28.24
N GLY A 194 -34.30 -2.07 27.30
CA GLY A 194 -35.31 -1.03 27.52
C GLY A 194 -36.57 -1.41 28.33
N GLY A 195 -36.47 -2.39 29.23
CA GLY A 195 -37.53 -2.80 30.16
C GLY A 195 -37.23 -2.55 31.64
N LYS A 196 -36.15 -1.87 32.01
CA LYS A 196 -35.87 -1.53 33.42
C LYS A 196 -35.39 -0.09 33.59
N ASP A 197 -36.30 0.75 34.02
CA ASP A 197 -36.05 2.13 34.41
C ASP A 197 -35.12 2.24 35.64
N GLY A 198 -34.22 3.20 35.58
CA GLY A 198 -33.89 4.09 36.70
C GLY A 198 -32.70 3.71 37.59
N GLY A 199 -31.66 4.54 37.57
CA GLY A 199 -30.75 4.69 38.70
C GLY A 199 -29.33 5.14 38.35
N HIS A 200 -29.05 6.42 38.59
CA HIS A 200 -27.69 6.95 38.74
C HIS A 200 -26.85 6.13 39.74
N GLY A 201 -25.57 5.92 39.42
CA GLY A 201 -24.57 5.52 40.40
C GLY A 201 -23.26 5.14 39.74
N GLY A 202 -22.22 5.96 39.94
CA GLY A 202 -20.84 5.57 39.62
C GLY A 202 -20.29 4.51 40.57
N SER A 203 -19.00 4.18 40.35
CA SER A 203 -18.21 3.08 40.95
C SER A 203 -18.50 1.72 40.29
N GLU A 204 -17.55 0.82 40.07
CA GLU A 204 -16.16 0.73 40.50
C GLU A 204 -15.48 -0.31 39.61
N MET A 205 -14.17 -0.15 39.44
CA MET A 205 -13.32 -1.18 38.85
C MET A 205 -13.13 -2.30 39.88
N ALA A 206 -13.70 -3.47 39.63
CA ALA A 206 -13.42 -4.67 40.41
C ALA A 206 -12.97 -5.81 39.49
N ALA A 207 -11.70 -6.16 39.63
CA ALA A 207 -11.13 -7.40 39.13
C ALA A 207 -11.55 -8.57 40.04
N ALA A 208 -11.92 -9.70 39.45
CA ALA A 208 -11.73 -11.03 40.04
C ALA A 208 -11.87 -12.14 38.97
N ASP A 209 -10.75 -12.80 38.75
CA ASP A 209 -10.49 -14.22 38.47
C ASP A 209 -11.59 -15.16 37.93
N GLY A 210 -11.29 -15.74 36.76
CA GLY A 210 -10.92 -17.16 36.65
C GLY A 210 -12.02 -18.21 36.83
N HIS A 211 -12.46 -18.82 35.72
CA HIS A 211 -12.76 -20.26 35.70
C HIS A 211 -12.50 -20.90 34.33
N SER A 212 -11.84 -22.06 34.44
CA SER A 212 -11.53 -23.12 33.50
C SER A 212 -12.60 -23.54 32.49
N GLY A 213 -12.15 -23.78 31.26
CA GLY A 213 -12.29 -25.04 30.51
C GLY A 213 -13.69 -25.51 30.08
N GLU A 214 -13.94 -25.52 28.77
CA GLU A 214 -14.27 -26.73 27.98
C GLU A 214 -14.40 -26.28 26.50
N LYS A 215 -13.52 -26.77 25.61
CA LYS A 215 -13.71 -26.68 24.16
C LYS A 215 -14.45 -27.94 23.73
N THR A 216 -15.73 -27.81 23.37
CA THR A 216 -16.45 -28.83 22.62
C THR A 216 -16.33 -28.53 21.14
N ASP A 217 -15.69 -29.45 20.42
CA ASP A 217 -15.68 -29.53 18.97
C ASP A 217 -17.10 -29.71 18.42
N THR A 218 -17.51 -28.81 17.54
CA THR A 218 -18.50 -29.11 16.51
C THR A 218 -18.00 -28.54 15.20
N SER A 219 -17.32 -29.41 14.45
CA SER A 219 -17.06 -29.24 13.02
C SER A 219 -18.40 -29.21 12.28
N ALA A 220 -18.69 -28.09 11.64
CA ALA A 220 -19.52 -28.04 10.44
C ALA A 220 -18.68 -27.37 9.37
N GLY A 221 -18.24 -28.16 8.40
CA GLY A 221 -17.43 -27.70 7.29
C GLY A 221 -18.23 -26.77 6.38
N GLU A 222 -17.75 -25.55 6.23
CA GLU A 222 -17.95 -24.74 5.04
C GLU A 222 -16.58 -24.54 4.39
N HIS A 223 -16.43 -25.10 3.20
CA HIS A 223 -15.31 -24.83 2.32
C HIS A 223 -15.35 -23.34 1.93
N GLN A 224 -14.67 -22.50 2.69
CA GLN A 224 -14.28 -21.17 2.25
C GLN A 224 -13.09 -21.35 1.31
N ALA A 225 -13.33 -21.12 0.02
CA ALA A 225 -12.26 -20.88 -0.92
C ALA A 225 -11.54 -19.60 -0.45
N ASP A 226 -10.30 -19.75 0.03
CA ASP A 226 -9.40 -18.64 0.32
C ASP A 226 -9.15 -17.85 -0.98
N GLY A 227 -9.99 -16.85 -1.22
CA GLY A 227 -9.69 -15.78 -2.17
C GLY A 227 -8.57 -14.94 -1.59
N LYS A 228 -7.33 -15.38 -1.77
CA LYS A 228 -6.12 -14.60 -1.46
C LYS A 228 -6.23 -13.29 -2.26
N GLU A 229 -6.36 -12.16 -1.56
CA GLU A 229 -6.25 -10.85 -2.21
C GLU A 229 -4.91 -10.79 -2.97
N PRO A 230 -4.87 -10.29 -4.22
CA PRO A 230 -3.63 -10.19 -4.98
C PRO A 230 -2.62 -9.31 -4.21
N ASP A 231 -1.35 -9.73 -4.17
CA ASP A 231 -0.31 -9.01 -3.44
C ASP A 231 -0.21 -7.56 -3.95
N PRO A 232 -0.34 -6.53 -3.10
CA PRO A 232 -0.29 -5.15 -3.54
C PRO A 232 1.01 -4.86 -4.30
N VAL A 233 0.89 -4.14 -5.42
CA VAL A 233 2.04 -3.74 -6.23
C VAL A 233 2.99 -2.85 -5.42
N ARG A 234 4.22 -3.32 -5.19
CA ARG A 234 5.20 -2.66 -4.30
C ARG A 234 6.23 -1.84 -5.07
N GLY A 235 7.04 -1.07 -4.33
CA GLY A 235 8.19 -0.37 -4.90
C GLY A 235 7.83 0.85 -5.78
N LEU A 236 6.55 1.19 -5.94
CA LEU A 236 6.07 2.39 -6.66
C LEU A 236 6.15 3.66 -5.80
N ALA A 237 6.07 3.53 -4.49
CA ALA A 237 6.00 4.66 -3.57
C ALA A 237 7.37 5.00 -2.96
N VAL A 238 7.62 6.31 -2.76
CA VAL A 238 8.74 6.82 -1.97
C VAL A 238 8.52 6.55 -0.47
N ALA A 239 7.27 6.32 -0.08
CA ALA A 239 6.84 5.97 1.26
C ALA A 239 5.67 4.98 1.22
N GLU A 240 5.71 3.95 2.05
CA GLU A 240 4.70 2.89 2.14
C GLU A 240 4.48 2.57 3.62
N ASN A 241 3.22 2.37 4.04
CA ASN A 241 2.86 2.02 5.43
C ASN A 241 3.51 2.90 6.51
N GLY A 242 3.70 4.19 6.20
CA GLY A 242 4.33 5.16 7.11
C GLY A 242 5.86 5.06 7.22
N LEU A 243 6.48 4.23 6.38
CA LEU A 243 7.92 4.13 6.21
C LEU A 243 8.36 4.90 4.97
N LYS A 244 9.58 5.43 4.97
CA LYS A 244 10.17 6.15 3.84
C LYS A 244 11.64 5.80 3.66
N LEU A 245 12.06 5.57 2.42
CA LEU A 245 13.47 5.42 2.08
C LEU A 245 14.14 6.79 1.95
N LYS A 246 15.16 7.06 2.78
CA LYS A 246 15.96 8.28 2.73
C LYS A 246 17.39 7.97 2.31
N LEU A 247 17.70 8.19 1.04
CA LEU A 247 19.08 8.16 0.55
C LEU A 247 19.88 9.33 1.13
N ALA A 248 21.13 9.08 1.51
CA ALA A 248 22.07 10.14 1.92
C ALA A 248 22.59 10.94 0.71
N GLN A 249 22.66 10.30 -0.46
CA GLN A 249 23.05 10.88 -1.73
C GLN A 249 22.05 10.47 -2.80
N ARG A 250 21.72 11.41 -3.70
CA ARG A 250 20.83 11.18 -4.85
C ARG A 250 21.59 11.14 -6.18
N GLU A 251 22.91 11.19 -6.12
CA GLU A 251 23.80 11.14 -7.26
C GLU A 251 24.91 10.14 -6.98
N LEU A 252 25.26 9.33 -7.98
CA LEU A 252 26.37 8.40 -7.94
C LEU A 252 27.34 8.70 -9.09
N PRO A 253 28.66 8.71 -8.81
CA PRO A 253 29.64 8.93 -9.86
C PRO A 253 29.71 7.71 -10.80
N ARG A 254 29.54 7.95 -12.10
CA ARG A 254 29.69 6.92 -13.13
C ARG A 254 31.07 6.27 -13.09
N GLY A 255 31.09 4.94 -13.22
CA GLY A 255 32.31 4.14 -13.35
C GLY A 255 33.19 4.04 -12.11
N ARG A 256 32.83 4.75 -11.02
CA ARG A 256 33.61 4.75 -9.77
C ARG A 256 32.88 3.95 -8.70
N ARG A 257 33.64 3.14 -7.95
CA ARG A 257 33.12 2.50 -6.75
C ARG A 257 32.86 3.58 -5.70
N SER A 258 31.62 3.70 -5.26
CA SER A 258 31.19 4.62 -4.21
C SER A 258 30.41 3.85 -3.14
N GLU A 259 30.22 4.48 -1.98
CA GLU A 259 29.30 3.96 -0.97
C GLU A 259 27.89 4.42 -1.33
N LEU A 260 26.90 3.55 -1.23
CA LEU A 260 25.47 3.87 -1.18
C LEU A 260 25.05 3.83 0.28
N SER A 261 24.56 4.95 0.81
CA SER A 261 24.07 5.04 2.18
C SER A 261 22.64 5.55 2.24
N PHE A 262 21.83 4.95 3.10
CA PHE A 262 20.42 5.30 3.27
C PHE A 262 19.92 4.93 4.67
N ALA A 263 18.72 5.40 5.01
CA ALA A 263 17.99 4.99 6.20
C ALA A 263 16.52 4.77 5.85
N VAL A 264 15.87 3.83 6.55
CA VAL A 264 14.42 3.71 6.56
C VAL A 264 13.90 4.59 7.69
N MET A 265 13.00 5.51 7.38
CA MET A 265 12.46 6.49 8.31
C MET A 265 11.00 6.15 8.61
N GLY A 266 10.59 6.14 9.87
CA GLY A 266 9.17 6.04 10.24
C GLY A 266 8.44 7.38 10.18
N LEU A 267 7.12 7.36 10.42
CA LEU A 267 6.25 8.55 10.43
C LEU A 267 6.72 9.67 11.36
N SER A 268 7.32 9.30 12.48
CA SER A 268 7.88 10.26 13.46
C SER A 268 9.17 10.95 12.99
N GLY A 269 9.67 10.60 11.80
CA GLY A 269 10.95 11.09 11.28
C GLY A 269 12.18 10.45 11.95
N LYS A 270 12.00 9.44 12.80
CA LYS A 270 13.08 8.66 13.41
C LYS A 270 13.50 7.49 12.51
N PRO A 271 14.80 7.12 12.48
CA PRO A 271 15.25 5.99 11.71
C PRO A 271 14.85 4.66 12.39
N VAL A 272 14.39 3.73 11.57
CA VAL A 272 14.00 2.36 11.94
C VAL A 272 15.25 1.49 12.08
N ARG A 273 15.23 0.51 13.01
CA ARG A 273 16.39 -0.34 13.33
C ARG A 273 16.06 -1.83 13.48
N ASP A 274 14.80 -2.12 13.73
CA ASP A 274 14.16 -3.41 13.85
C ASP A 274 13.85 -3.94 12.45
N PHE A 275 14.69 -4.88 12.02
CA PHE A 275 14.58 -5.56 10.73
C PHE A 275 14.80 -7.06 10.98
N GLU A 276 13.90 -7.88 10.46
CA GLU A 276 13.96 -9.33 10.56
C GLU A 276 14.89 -9.92 9.50
N VAL A 277 15.40 -11.13 9.74
CA VAL A 277 16.20 -11.86 8.75
C VAL A 277 15.23 -12.63 7.85
N GLU A 278 15.31 -12.36 6.54
CA GLU A 278 14.65 -13.09 5.48
C GLU A 278 15.69 -13.38 4.39
N HIS A 279 15.68 -14.58 3.81
CA HIS A 279 16.67 -14.96 2.79
C HIS A 279 18.14 -14.74 3.23
N ASP A 280 18.49 -15.11 4.48
CA ASP A 280 19.80 -14.91 5.13
C ASP A 280 20.26 -13.44 5.33
N LYS A 281 19.42 -12.46 4.99
CA LYS A 281 19.74 -11.03 5.06
C LYS A 281 18.63 -10.26 5.77
N ARG A 282 18.96 -9.07 6.25
CA ARG A 282 17.97 -8.16 6.85
C ARG A 282 17.47 -7.09 5.86
N MET A 283 18.11 -7.02 4.70
CA MET A 283 17.91 -5.96 3.72
C MET A 283 18.47 -6.40 2.38
N HIS A 284 17.60 -6.42 1.38
CA HIS A 284 17.96 -6.56 -0.03
C HIS A 284 17.87 -5.18 -0.68
N VAL A 285 18.93 -4.77 -1.38
CA VAL A 285 18.96 -3.50 -2.10
C VAL A 285 19.13 -3.76 -3.58
N ILE A 286 18.15 -3.34 -4.35
CA ILE A 286 18.18 -3.43 -5.81
C ILE A 286 18.48 -2.04 -6.35
N VAL A 287 19.45 -1.93 -7.24
CA VAL A 287 19.73 -0.72 -8.02
C VAL A 287 19.48 -1.04 -9.48
N ALA A 288 18.36 -0.58 -10.02
CA ALA A 288 17.94 -0.89 -11.39
C ALA A 288 17.83 0.38 -12.23
N ARG A 289 18.34 0.35 -13.46
CA ARG A 289 18.17 1.45 -14.43
C ARG A 289 16.70 1.50 -14.84
N ARG A 290 16.14 2.70 -15.04
CA ARG A 290 14.72 2.91 -15.39
C ARG A 290 14.28 2.24 -16.70
N ASP A 291 15.21 1.92 -17.58
CA ASP A 291 14.96 1.18 -18.84
C ASP A 291 15.23 -0.33 -18.73
N LEU A 292 15.45 -0.83 -17.50
CA LEU A 292 15.71 -2.25 -17.17
C LEU A 292 16.99 -2.83 -17.79
N THR A 293 17.88 -2.00 -18.34
CA THR A 293 19.15 -2.45 -18.94
C THR A 293 20.32 -2.54 -17.96
N GLY A 294 20.12 -2.20 -16.69
CA GLY A 294 21.13 -2.30 -15.64
C GLY A 294 20.51 -2.73 -14.32
N PHE A 295 21.16 -3.64 -13.61
CA PHE A 295 20.68 -4.23 -12.37
C PHE A 295 21.84 -4.60 -11.44
N GLN A 296 21.70 -4.29 -10.16
CA GLN A 296 22.57 -4.80 -9.09
C GLN A 296 21.72 -5.17 -7.87
N HIS A 297 22.02 -6.31 -7.27
CA HIS A 297 21.45 -6.76 -6.01
C HIS A 297 22.54 -6.78 -4.93
N LEU A 298 22.33 -6.02 -3.87
CA LEU A 298 23.32 -5.70 -2.85
C LEU A 298 22.76 -5.99 -1.46
N HIS A 299 23.64 -6.39 -0.55
CA HIS A 299 23.29 -6.64 0.85
C HIS A 299 24.03 -5.65 1.76
N PRO A 300 23.42 -4.49 2.08
CA PRO A 300 24.05 -3.49 2.93
C PRO A 300 24.16 -3.95 4.38
N LYS A 301 25.01 -3.25 5.15
CA LYS A 301 25.13 -3.45 6.60
C LYS A 301 24.54 -2.25 7.34
N LEU A 302 23.79 -2.53 8.41
CA LEU A 302 23.24 -1.51 9.30
C LEU A 302 24.33 -1.03 10.27
N GLY A 303 24.59 0.28 10.26
CA GLY A 303 25.50 0.97 11.16
C GLY A 303 24.88 1.35 12.50
N GLN A 304 25.73 1.76 13.46
CA GLN A 304 25.29 2.27 14.76
C GLN A 304 24.48 3.57 14.63
N ASP A 305 24.65 4.34 13.55
CA ASP A 305 23.91 5.55 13.22
C ASP A 305 22.55 5.31 12.54
N ALA A 306 22.08 4.05 12.52
CA ALA A 306 20.86 3.60 11.86
C ALA A 306 20.88 3.75 10.33
N ARG A 307 22.06 3.88 9.73
CA ARG A 307 22.21 3.91 8.27
C ARG A 307 22.65 2.57 7.73
N TRP A 308 22.02 2.17 6.64
CA TRP A 308 22.48 1.07 5.80
C TRP A 308 23.56 1.58 4.85
N ARG A 309 24.60 0.77 4.64
CA ARG A 309 25.72 1.09 3.75
C ARG A 309 26.15 -0.12 2.94
N THR A 310 26.40 0.08 1.65
CA THR A 310 27.01 -0.90 0.75
C THR A 310 27.90 -0.22 -0.29
N LYS A 311 28.81 -0.95 -0.91
CA LYS A 311 29.60 -0.45 -2.04
C LYS A 311 28.85 -0.74 -3.34
N VAL A 312 28.73 0.27 -4.19
CA VAL A 312 28.11 0.18 -5.52
C VAL A 312 29.06 0.74 -6.58
N LYS A 313 29.01 0.21 -7.80
CA LYS A 313 29.68 0.79 -8.97
C LYS A 313 28.71 0.72 -10.14
N VAL A 314 28.31 1.87 -10.67
CA VAL A 314 27.40 1.93 -11.81
C VAL A 314 28.15 2.47 -13.00
N ASP A 315 28.30 1.66 -14.05
CA ASP A 315 29.14 1.98 -15.21
C ASP A 315 28.40 2.80 -16.28
N ASP A 316 27.07 2.70 -16.31
CA ASP A 316 26.20 3.43 -17.24
C ASP A 316 25.61 4.69 -16.58
N ALA A 317 25.52 5.77 -17.35
CA ALA A 317 24.83 6.99 -16.91
C ALA A 317 23.30 6.81 -16.92
N GLY A 318 22.57 7.68 -16.22
CA GLY A 318 21.12 7.79 -16.33
C GLY A 318 20.38 7.69 -15.01
N SER A 319 19.06 7.45 -15.10
CA SER A 319 18.17 7.38 -13.94
C SER A 319 18.03 5.95 -13.44
N TYR A 320 18.28 5.77 -12.14
CA TYR A 320 18.17 4.49 -11.46
C TYR A 320 17.14 4.56 -10.35
N ARG A 321 16.41 3.47 -10.17
CA ARG A 321 15.55 3.25 -9.01
C ARG A 321 16.27 2.32 -8.04
N VAL A 322 16.35 2.77 -6.79
CA VAL A 322 16.85 1.99 -5.67
C VAL A 322 15.66 1.43 -4.91
N PHE A 323 15.61 0.13 -4.73
CA PHE A 323 14.62 -0.55 -3.89
C PHE A 323 15.30 -1.04 -2.62
N ALA A 324 14.62 -0.88 -1.50
CA ALA A 324 14.98 -1.46 -0.21
C ALA A 324 13.86 -2.43 0.17
N ASP A 325 14.18 -3.71 0.12
CA ASP A 325 13.27 -4.82 0.39
C ASP A 325 13.67 -5.50 1.70
N PHE A 326 12.73 -5.55 2.64
CA PHE A 326 12.99 -6.00 4.01
C PHE A 326 11.72 -6.44 4.72
N LYS A 327 11.90 -7.27 5.76
CA LYS A 327 10.83 -7.71 6.65
C LYS A 327 10.84 -6.96 7.98
N ARG A 328 9.65 -6.55 8.45
CA ARG A 328 9.45 -5.89 9.74
C ARG A 328 8.02 -6.12 10.23
N ASP A 329 7.90 -6.39 11.53
CA ASP A 329 6.63 -6.65 12.22
C ASP A 329 5.87 -7.82 11.56
N GLY A 330 6.59 -8.82 11.07
CA GLY A 330 6.04 -9.98 10.35
C GLY A 330 5.64 -9.71 8.90
N GLU A 331 5.72 -8.47 8.42
CA GLU A 331 5.32 -8.07 7.06
C GLU A 331 6.52 -7.74 6.17
N ASN A 332 6.40 -8.03 4.86
CA ASN A 332 7.40 -7.67 3.86
C ASN A 332 7.11 -6.27 3.29
N HIS A 333 8.14 -5.43 3.20
CA HIS A 333 8.04 -4.04 2.75
C HIS A 333 9.04 -3.78 1.63
N THR A 334 8.63 -3.05 0.59
CA THR A 334 9.53 -2.66 -0.50
C THR A 334 9.43 -1.16 -0.78
N LEU A 335 10.38 -0.40 -0.24
CA LEU A 335 10.45 1.05 -0.44
C LEU A 335 11.35 1.40 -1.61
N ALA A 336 11.05 2.49 -2.33
CA ALA A 336 11.90 2.93 -3.43
C ALA A 336 12.31 4.40 -3.37
N ALA A 337 13.44 4.72 -3.98
CA ALA A 337 13.89 6.09 -4.20
C ALA A 337 14.72 6.17 -5.48
N ASP A 338 14.73 7.34 -6.12
CA ASP A 338 15.54 7.55 -7.32
C ASP A 338 16.94 8.05 -7.00
N VAL A 339 17.90 7.62 -7.81
CA VAL A 339 19.29 8.07 -7.82
C VAL A 339 19.71 8.33 -9.26
N ALA A 340 20.40 9.44 -9.52
CA ALA A 340 20.97 9.76 -10.82
C ALA A 340 22.43 9.27 -10.88
N VAL A 341 22.87 8.86 -12.07
CA VAL A 341 24.28 8.54 -12.35
C VAL A 341 24.80 9.48 -13.42
N ASP A 342 25.90 10.15 -13.12
CA ASP A 342 26.49 11.21 -13.94
C ASP A 342 26.72 10.80 -15.40
N GLY A 343 26.41 11.71 -16.33
CA GLY A 343 26.69 11.55 -17.75
C GLY A 343 25.46 11.74 -18.65
N PRO A 344 25.65 11.73 -19.98
CA PRO A 344 24.54 11.90 -20.92
C PRO A 344 23.53 10.75 -20.77
N LEU A 345 22.24 11.09 -20.75
CA LEU A 345 21.17 10.12 -20.74
C LEU A 345 21.12 9.42 -22.10
N ASP A 346 21.59 8.18 -22.15
CA ASP A 346 21.43 7.29 -23.30
C ASP A 346 20.30 6.30 -23.01
N ALA A 347 19.07 6.69 -23.35
CA ALA A 347 17.90 5.85 -23.17
C ALA A 347 17.96 4.67 -24.15
N ARG A 348 18.05 3.46 -23.62
CA ARG A 348 18.08 2.23 -24.43
C ARG A 348 16.69 1.59 -24.43
N PRO A 349 16.26 0.97 -25.53
CA PRO A 349 15.06 0.16 -25.49
C PRO A 349 15.26 -1.00 -24.51
N MET A 350 14.18 -1.38 -23.83
CA MET A 350 14.17 -2.61 -23.03
C MET A 350 14.63 -3.79 -23.90
N PRO A 351 15.41 -4.75 -23.35
CA PRO A 351 15.82 -5.93 -24.10
C PRO A 351 14.61 -6.67 -24.70
N PRO A 352 14.75 -7.31 -25.87
CA PRO A 352 13.65 -8.05 -26.50
C PRO A 352 13.26 -9.29 -25.67
N VAL A 353 12.01 -9.72 -25.82
CA VAL A 353 11.50 -10.96 -25.21
C VAL A 353 12.32 -12.14 -25.74
N LYS A 354 12.93 -12.88 -24.81
CA LYS A 354 13.73 -14.08 -25.09
C LYS A 354 13.57 -15.07 -23.93
N THR A 355 13.61 -16.35 -24.25
CA THR A 355 13.65 -17.44 -23.27
C THR A 355 15.06 -17.85 -22.89
N THR A 356 16.10 -17.22 -23.45
CA THR A 356 17.49 -17.51 -23.09
C THR A 356 18.27 -16.23 -22.80
N ALA A 357 19.13 -16.30 -21.79
CA ALA A 357 19.98 -15.20 -21.34
C ALA A 357 21.41 -15.66 -21.11
N ASP A 358 22.37 -14.79 -21.40
CA ASP A 358 23.79 -14.95 -21.06
C ASP A 358 24.05 -14.35 -19.67
N ALA A 359 24.72 -15.09 -18.80
CA ALA A 359 25.05 -14.66 -17.43
C ALA A 359 26.55 -14.42 -17.23
N GLY A 360 27.29 -14.23 -18.33
CA GLY A 360 28.74 -14.08 -18.38
C GLY A 360 29.49 -15.39 -18.19
N GLU A 361 30.82 -15.37 -18.39
CA GLU A 361 31.73 -16.49 -18.07
C GLU A 361 31.35 -17.87 -18.66
N GLY A 362 30.59 -17.87 -19.76
CA GLY A 362 30.11 -19.09 -20.44
C GLY A 362 28.86 -19.72 -19.81
N TYR A 363 28.19 -19.04 -18.89
CA TYR A 363 26.88 -19.43 -18.36
C TYR A 363 25.75 -18.96 -19.27
N ARG A 364 24.80 -19.85 -19.50
CA ARG A 364 23.56 -19.57 -20.20
C ARG A 364 22.39 -20.10 -19.38
N VAL A 365 21.36 -19.28 -19.23
CA VAL A 365 20.12 -19.65 -18.53
C VAL A 365 18.98 -19.72 -19.53
N GLU A 366 18.19 -20.78 -19.45
CA GLU A 366 16.94 -20.94 -20.18
C GLU A 366 15.76 -20.77 -19.24
N LEU A 367 14.84 -19.88 -19.59
CA LEU A 367 13.56 -19.65 -18.92
C LEU A 367 12.51 -20.57 -19.54
N THR A 368 11.96 -21.45 -18.72
CA THR A 368 10.84 -22.34 -19.01
C THR A 368 9.61 -21.91 -18.21
N GLY A 369 8.41 -22.02 -18.77
CA GLY A 369 7.17 -21.64 -18.08
C GLY A 369 6.10 -21.18 -19.06
N GLU A 370 4.85 -21.53 -18.79
CA GLU A 370 3.69 -21.25 -19.66
C GLU A 370 3.44 -19.76 -19.82
N ALA A 371 2.74 -19.40 -20.92
CA ALA A 371 2.34 -18.01 -21.16
C ALA A 371 1.69 -17.42 -19.90
N SER A 372 2.17 -16.25 -19.48
CA SER A 372 1.73 -15.63 -18.24
C SER A 372 0.56 -14.70 -18.52
N THR A 373 -0.54 -14.89 -17.80
CA THR A 373 -1.74 -14.04 -17.83
C THR A 373 -1.75 -13.11 -16.62
N ALA A 374 -2.21 -11.88 -16.80
CA ALA A 374 -2.36 -10.94 -15.71
C ALA A 374 -3.40 -11.42 -14.68
N GLY A 375 -3.06 -11.34 -13.40
CA GLY A 375 -3.91 -11.77 -12.29
C GLY A 375 -3.95 -13.28 -12.06
N GLU A 376 -3.18 -14.07 -12.81
CA GLU A 376 -3.01 -15.51 -12.60
C GLU A 376 -1.63 -15.80 -12.01
N GLU A 377 -1.57 -16.82 -11.15
CA GLU A 377 -0.31 -17.33 -10.61
C GLU A 377 0.49 -18.00 -11.74
N ALA A 378 1.76 -17.64 -11.86
CA ALA A 378 2.66 -18.13 -12.87
C ALA A 378 3.86 -18.83 -12.23
N GLU A 379 4.15 -20.06 -12.69
CA GLU A 379 5.38 -20.76 -12.37
C GLU A 379 6.46 -20.45 -13.42
N LEU A 380 7.63 -20.03 -12.95
CA LEU A 380 8.80 -19.72 -13.76
C LEU A 380 9.94 -20.68 -13.40
N GLY A 381 10.36 -21.50 -14.36
CA GLY A 381 11.50 -22.40 -14.24
C GLY A 381 12.74 -21.88 -14.95
N PHE A 382 13.91 -22.09 -14.37
CA PHE A 382 15.19 -21.68 -14.94
C PHE A 382 16.21 -22.82 -14.93
N THR A 383 16.68 -23.20 -16.11
CA THR A 383 17.74 -24.20 -16.27
C THR A 383 19.07 -23.51 -16.56
N VAL A 384 20.09 -23.85 -15.78
CA VAL A 384 21.43 -23.25 -15.90
C VAL A 384 22.38 -24.21 -16.60
N SER A 385 23.04 -23.72 -17.65
CA SER A 385 24.10 -24.43 -18.34
C SER A 385 25.40 -23.63 -18.36
N ARG A 386 26.54 -24.34 -18.37
CA ARG A 386 27.87 -23.75 -18.55
C ARG A 386 28.57 -24.47 -19.68
N LYS A 387 29.00 -23.73 -20.71
CA LYS A 387 29.63 -24.29 -21.92
C LYS A 387 28.81 -25.41 -22.58
N GLY A 388 27.48 -25.27 -22.58
CA GLY A 388 26.55 -26.21 -23.23
C GLY A 388 26.17 -27.45 -22.40
N LYS A 389 26.65 -27.57 -21.15
CA LYS A 389 26.23 -28.64 -20.24
C LYS A 389 25.43 -28.06 -19.08
N GLU A 390 24.29 -28.66 -18.77
CA GLU A 390 23.52 -28.33 -17.56
C GLU A 390 24.32 -28.61 -16.29
N ILE A 391 24.12 -27.75 -15.29
CA ILE A 391 24.85 -27.80 -14.02
C ILE A 391 23.90 -27.64 -12.84
N ALA A 392 24.27 -28.25 -11.71
CA ALA A 392 23.69 -27.92 -10.42
C ALA A 392 24.19 -26.55 -9.95
N VAL A 393 23.34 -25.82 -9.24
CA VAL A 393 23.68 -24.54 -8.58
C VAL A 393 23.84 -24.71 -7.07
N ASP A 394 24.68 -23.88 -6.48
CA ASP A 394 24.87 -23.77 -5.04
C ASP A 394 23.66 -23.07 -4.40
N ASP A 395 23.43 -23.33 -3.12
CA ASP A 395 22.45 -22.56 -2.35
C ASP A 395 22.89 -21.09 -2.24
N TYR A 396 21.92 -20.21 -2.41
CA TYR A 396 22.06 -18.77 -2.37
C TYR A 396 20.83 -18.15 -1.70
N LEU A 397 21.05 -17.48 -0.56
CA LEU A 397 20.00 -16.78 0.18
C LEU A 397 18.86 -17.71 0.64
N GLY A 398 19.22 -18.91 1.11
CA GLY A 398 18.27 -19.94 1.56
C GLY A 398 17.54 -20.70 0.45
N ALA A 399 17.85 -20.46 -0.84
CA ALA A 399 17.22 -21.15 -1.97
C ALA A 399 18.22 -21.47 -3.10
N LYS A 400 17.78 -22.10 -4.20
CA LYS A 400 18.63 -22.37 -5.38
C LYS A 400 18.88 -21.14 -6.26
N GLY A 401 18.14 -20.07 -6.04
CA GLY A 401 18.34 -18.80 -6.70
C GLY A 401 17.48 -17.71 -6.06
N HIS A 402 17.61 -16.50 -6.57
CA HIS A 402 16.80 -15.36 -6.18
C HIS A 402 16.33 -14.62 -7.43
N LEU A 403 15.04 -14.31 -7.53
CA LEU A 403 14.46 -13.66 -8.69
C LEU A 403 13.86 -12.31 -8.30
N VAL A 404 14.24 -11.27 -9.05
CA VAL A 404 13.59 -9.96 -8.98
C VAL A 404 12.84 -9.71 -10.28
N ALA A 405 11.58 -9.35 -10.19
CA ALA A 405 10.75 -8.98 -11.34
C ALA A 405 10.29 -7.53 -11.23
N LEU A 406 10.50 -6.75 -12.30
CA LEU A 406 10.18 -5.32 -12.36
C LEU A 406 9.33 -5.01 -13.60
N ARG A 407 8.20 -4.33 -13.42
CA ARG A 407 7.35 -3.91 -14.55
C ARG A 407 8.00 -2.78 -15.35
N GLU A 408 7.88 -2.83 -16.67
CA GLU A 408 8.31 -1.76 -17.55
C GLU A 408 7.55 -0.45 -17.26
N GLY A 409 8.27 0.68 -17.32
CA GLY A 409 7.70 2.01 -17.14
C GLY A 409 7.73 2.45 -15.67
N ASP A 410 6.80 1.94 -14.87
CA ASP A 410 6.65 2.38 -13.48
C ASP A 410 7.59 1.68 -12.49
N MET A 411 8.23 0.59 -12.91
CA MET A 411 9.17 -0.21 -12.13
C MET A 411 8.51 -0.81 -10.88
N ALA A 412 7.23 -1.19 -10.99
CA ALA A 412 6.55 -1.99 -9.97
C ALA A 412 7.39 -3.23 -9.61
N TYR A 413 7.66 -3.39 -8.32
CA TYR A 413 8.41 -4.53 -7.79
C TYR A 413 7.45 -5.67 -7.48
N LEU A 414 7.73 -6.84 -8.04
CA LEU A 414 6.90 -8.03 -7.84
C LEU A 414 7.49 -8.90 -6.73
N HIS A 415 6.61 -9.41 -5.88
CA HIS A 415 6.96 -10.41 -4.89
C HIS A 415 7.04 -11.77 -5.58
N VAL A 416 8.18 -12.43 -5.43
CA VAL A 416 8.44 -13.73 -6.04
C VAL A 416 8.86 -14.69 -4.95
N HIS A 417 8.23 -15.86 -4.91
CA HIS A 417 8.58 -16.93 -3.99
C HIS A 417 9.37 -18.02 -4.72
N PRO A 418 10.48 -18.53 -4.16
CA PRO A 418 11.04 -19.78 -4.65
C PRO A 418 10.01 -20.90 -4.39
N ALA A 419 9.69 -21.70 -5.41
CA ALA A 419 8.85 -22.87 -5.20
C ALA A 419 9.58 -23.84 -4.26
N GLU A 420 8.87 -24.44 -3.30
CA GLU A 420 9.50 -25.36 -2.36
C GLU A 420 10.13 -26.53 -3.12
N ALA A 421 11.45 -26.67 -3.02
CA ALA A 421 12.10 -27.92 -3.39
C ALA A 421 11.69 -28.96 -2.35
N GLY A 422 11.02 -30.04 -2.78
CA GLY A 422 10.58 -31.11 -1.90
C GLY A 422 11.68 -31.48 -0.90
N HIS A 423 11.39 -31.33 0.39
CA HIS A 423 12.35 -31.61 1.45
C HIS A 423 12.82 -33.06 1.37
N GLY A 424 14.11 -33.29 1.06
CA GLY A 424 14.79 -34.54 1.42
C GLY A 424 15.70 -35.19 0.39
N GLU A 425 15.72 -34.77 -0.87
CA GLU A 425 16.64 -35.36 -1.87
C GLU A 425 17.55 -34.30 -2.48
N ALA A 426 18.81 -34.66 -2.73
CA ALA A 426 19.74 -33.81 -3.44
C ALA A 426 19.18 -33.56 -4.85
N ALA A 427 18.68 -32.34 -5.09
CA ALA A 427 18.20 -31.90 -6.39
C ALA A 427 19.18 -32.36 -7.48
N ALA A 428 18.69 -33.15 -8.44
CA ALA A 428 19.51 -33.62 -9.54
C ALA A 428 20.11 -32.42 -10.28
N ALA A 429 21.29 -32.56 -10.89
CA ALA A 429 21.97 -31.47 -11.59
C ALA A 429 21.17 -30.85 -12.77
N SER A 430 20.00 -31.41 -13.08
CA SER A 430 19.08 -31.02 -14.15
C SER A 430 17.75 -30.44 -13.64
N GLU A 431 17.54 -30.28 -12.33
CA GLU A 431 16.30 -29.71 -11.82
C GLU A 431 16.26 -28.18 -12.01
N PRO A 432 15.22 -27.62 -12.67
CA PRO A 432 15.09 -26.18 -12.84
C PRO A 432 14.96 -25.46 -11.49
N ILE A 433 15.54 -24.26 -11.40
CA ILE A 433 15.25 -23.33 -10.31
C ILE A 433 13.83 -22.80 -10.56
N ARG A 434 12.90 -22.98 -9.62
CA ARG A 434 11.50 -22.62 -9.79
C ARG A 434 11.08 -21.46 -8.89
N PHE A 435 10.23 -20.62 -9.43
CA PHE A 435 9.61 -19.51 -8.72
C PHE A 435 8.13 -19.41 -9.05
N GLU A 436 7.36 -18.96 -8.07
CA GLU A 436 5.93 -18.65 -8.19
C GLU A 436 5.76 -17.14 -8.01
N THR A 437 4.96 -16.52 -8.88
CA THR A 437 4.63 -15.10 -8.82
C THR A 437 3.30 -14.85 -9.53
N GLU A 438 2.57 -13.82 -9.09
CA GLU A 438 1.43 -13.28 -9.82
C GLU A 438 1.85 -12.01 -10.55
N PHE A 439 1.51 -11.89 -11.84
CA PHE A 439 1.74 -10.65 -12.59
C PHE A 439 0.49 -9.76 -12.49
N PRO A 440 0.56 -8.56 -11.90
CA PRO A 440 -0.63 -7.78 -11.57
C PRO A 440 -1.31 -7.11 -12.77
N SER A 441 -0.63 -7.03 -13.92
CA SER A 441 -1.17 -6.45 -15.16
C SER A 441 -0.51 -7.05 -16.39
N ASP A 442 -1.15 -6.86 -17.53
CA ASP A 442 -0.51 -7.08 -18.83
C ASP A 442 0.66 -6.11 -19.02
N GLY A 443 1.58 -6.47 -19.92
CA GLY A 443 2.74 -5.66 -20.28
C GLY A 443 4.05 -6.42 -20.19
N ARG A 444 5.16 -5.68 -20.19
CA ARG A 444 6.52 -6.26 -20.15
C ARG A 444 7.13 -6.14 -18.76
N TYR A 445 7.89 -7.16 -18.39
CA TYR A 445 8.56 -7.27 -17.10
C TYR A 445 10.02 -7.67 -17.31
N GLY A 446 10.92 -6.99 -16.61
CA GLY A 446 12.33 -7.36 -16.52
C GLY A 446 12.49 -8.37 -15.40
N LEU A 447 12.96 -9.57 -15.73
CA LEU A 447 13.24 -10.64 -14.78
C LEU A 447 14.76 -10.76 -14.60
N PHE A 448 15.23 -10.67 -13.36
CA PHE A 448 16.64 -10.73 -13.00
C PHE A 448 16.89 -11.93 -12.07
N LEU A 449 17.26 -13.06 -12.67
CA LEU A 449 17.61 -14.27 -11.92
C LEU A 449 19.04 -14.16 -11.42
N GLN A 450 19.23 -14.35 -10.12
CA GLN A 450 20.53 -14.61 -9.52
C GLN A 450 20.66 -16.07 -9.09
N PHE A 451 21.75 -16.71 -9.47
CA PHE A 451 22.12 -18.05 -9.03
C PHE A 451 23.59 -18.05 -8.60
N LYS A 452 23.98 -19.04 -7.82
CA LYS A 452 25.36 -19.20 -7.36
C LYS A 452 25.94 -20.51 -7.88
N HIS A 453 27.18 -20.49 -8.34
CA HIS A 453 27.91 -21.69 -8.71
C HIS A 453 29.40 -21.48 -8.44
N GLU A 454 30.06 -22.48 -7.87
CA GLU A 454 31.48 -22.41 -7.46
C GLU A 454 31.76 -21.20 -6.54
N GLY A 455 30.83 -20.89 -5.64
CA GLY A 455 30.99 -19.78 -4.69
C GLY A 455 30.75 -18.38 -5.27
N LYS A 456 30.48 -18.23 -6.57
CA LYS A 456 30.25 -16.95 -7.25
C LYS A 456 28.78 -16.77 -7.63
N VAL A 457 28.29 -15.54 -7.51
CA VAL A 457 26.93 -15.16 -7.91
C VAL A 457 26.96 -14.65 -9.35
N HIS A 458 26.03 -15.14 -10.15
CA HIS A 458 25.81 -14.77 -11.54
C HIS A 458 24.41 -14.16 -11.68
N THR A 459 24.18 -13.35 -12.71
CA THR A 459 22.87 -12.74 -12.97
C THR A 459 22.50 -12.91 -14.44
N ALA A 460 21.31 -13.44 -14.68
CA ALA A 460 20.70 -13.56 -16.00
C ALA A 460 19.48 -12.64 -16.07
N ALA A 461 19.37 -11.86 -17.14
CA ALA A 461 18.27 -10.91 -17.35
C ALA A 461 17.39 -11.35 -18.52
N PHE A 462 16.08 -11.32 -18.32
CA PHE A 462 15.08 -11.65 -19.33
C PHE A 462 14.06 -10.53 -19.43
N THR A 463 13.43 -10.41 -20.60
CA THR A 463 12.19 -9.67 -20.77
C THR A 463 11.07 -10.68 -20.95
N ARG A 464 10.05 -10.60 -20.09
CA ARG A 464 8.83 -11.40 -20.18
C ARG A 464 7.68 -10.50 -20.63
N GLU A 465 6.88 -10.99 -21.55
CA GLU A 465 5.61 -10.38 -21.92
C GLU A 465 4.47 -11.15 -21.24
N VAL A 466 3.55 -10.40 -20.65
CA VAL A 466 2.40 -10.90 -19.92
C VAL A 466 1.15 -10.44 -20.67
N ALA A 467 0.31 -11.40 -21.03
CA ALA A 467 -0.95 -11.14 -21.70
C ALA A 467 -2.03 -10.73 -20.70
N ARG A 468 -3.10 -10.14 -21.23
CA ARG A 468 -4.26 -9.75 -20.43
C ARG A 468 -5.14 -10.95 -20.07
#